data_AF-A0A352RFT1-F1
#
_entry.id   AF-A0A352RFT1-F1
#
_cell.length_a   1.000
_cell.length_b   1.000
_cell.length_c   1.000
_cell.angle_alpha   90.00
_cell.angle_beta   90.00
_cell.angle_gamma   90.00
#
_symmetry.space_group_name_H-M   'P 1'
#
loop_
_entity.id
_entity.type
_entity.pdbx_description
1 polymer ?
#
loop_
_entity_poly.entity_id
_entity_poly.type
_entity_poly.pdbx_seq_one_letter_code
_entity_poly.pdbx_strand_id
1 'polypeptide(L)' 'GFNAVIESLNVTSDPKRRYALMGAAQAILAKDAVNGFLFQLAKLGIWNKNVNGLWENSPVQANDLTGVSWNN' A
#
# COMPACT_ATOMS: atom_id res chain seq x y z
N GLY A 1 5.46 -21.05 9.37
CA GLY A 1 5.32 -20.74 7.94
C GLY A 1 4.61 -19.42 7.75
N PHE A 2 4.43 -18.96 6.51
CA PHE A 2 3.83 -17.66 6.18
C PHE A 2 2.50 -17.40 6.91
N ASN A 3 1.54 -18.33 6.84
CA ASN A 3 0.20 -18.18 7.45
C ASN A 3 0.25 -17.90 8.96
N ALA A 4 1.08 -18.62 9.72
CA ALA A 4 1.21 -18.40 11.16
C ALA A 4 1.76 -17.01 11.52
N VAL A 5 2.64 -16.45 10.66
CA VAL A 5 3.13 -15.07 10.83
C VAL A 5 2.01 -14.07 10.56
N ILE A 6 1.19 -14.29 9.52
CA ILE A 6 0.04 -13.44 9.19
C ILE A 6 -1.02 -13.48 10.30
N GLU A 7 -1.35 -14.66 10.84
CA GLU A 7 -2.28 -14.81 11.96
C GLU A 7 -1.82 -13.99 13.17
N SER A 8 -0.54 -14.10 13.53
CA SER A 8 0.05 -13.32 14.62
C SER A 8 0.01 -11.81 14.33
N LEU A 9 0.31 -11.41 13.09
CA LEU A 9 0.30 -10.01 12.67
C LEU A 9 -1.11 -9.40 12.77
N ASN A 10 -2.15 -10.15 12.44
CA ASN A 10 -3.54 -9.66 12.44
C ASN A 10 -4.04 -9.26 13.84
N VAL A 11 -3.55 -9.91 14.90
CA VAL A 11 -3.95 -9.63 16.29
C VAL A 11 -2.96 -8.74 17.05
N THR A 12 -1.79 -8.43 16.48
CA THR A 12 -0.78 -7.60 17.13
C THR A 12 -1.10 -6.11 16.98
N SER A 13 -1.22 -5.38 18.08
CA SER A 13 -1.42 -3.91 18.07
C SER A 13 -0.14 -3.09 18.20
N ASP A 14 0.90 -3.62 18.88
CA ASP A 14 2.17 -2.91 19.07
C ASP A 14 2.88 -2.63 17.72
N PRO A 15 3.15 -1.36 17.37
CA PRO A 15 3.72 -1.02 16.06
C PRO A 15 5.08 -1.66 15.76
N LYS A 16 5.98 -1.70 16.75
CA LYS A 16 7.33 -2.27 16.56
C LYS A 16 7.22 -3.77 16.28
N ARG A 17 6.36 -4.48 17.01
CA ARG A 17 6.12 -5.90 16.81
C ARG A 17 5.44 -6.18 15.47
N ARG A 18 4.49 -5.33 15.04
CA ARG A 18 3.87 -5.43 13.71
C ARG A 18 4.92 -5.34 12.61
N TYR A 19 5.81 -4.35 12.66
CA TYR A 19 6.88 -4.20 11.66
C TYR A 19 7.81 -5.41 11.63
N ALA A 20 8.18 -5.97 12.78
CA ALA A 20 8.99 -7.18 12.84
C ALA A 20 8.30 -8.38 12.18
N LEU A 21 6.99 -8.57 12.41
CA LEU A 21 6.21 -9.63 11.79
C LEU A 21 6.03 -9.43 10.28
N MET A 22 5.81 -8.20 9.81
CA MET A 22 5.77 -7.88 8.38
C MET A 22 7.11 -8.21 7.69
N GLY A 23 8.23 -7.85 8.33
CA GLY A 23 9.57 -8.20 7.83
C GLY A 23 9.79 -9.72 7.77
N ALA A 24 9.35 -10.47 8.78
CA ALA A 24 9.42 -11.92 8.77
C ALA A 24 8.58 -12.54 7.64
N ALA A 25 7.37 -12.02 7.40
CA ALA A 25 6.52 -12.47 6.29
C ALA A 25 7.17 -12.22 4.92
N GLN A 26 7.77 -11.04 4.72
CA GLN A 26 8.51 -10.71 3.50
C GLN A 26 9.74 -11.61 3.30
N ALA A 27 10.50 -11.92 4.36
CA ALA A 27 11.64 -12.82 4.28
C ALA A 27 11.25 -14.25 3.87
N ILE A 28 10.09 -14.74 4.35
CA ILE A 28 9.55 -16.04 3.92
C ILE A 28 9.21 -16.01 2.42
N LEU A 29 8.49 -14.98 1.95
CA LEU A 29 8.15 -14.85 0.52
C LEU A 29 9.40 -14.79 -0.36
N ALA A 30 10.43 -14.06 0.07
CA ALA A 30 11.68 -13.94 -0.65
C ALA A 30 12.46 -15.27 -0.72
N LYS A 31 12.49 -16.03 0.38
CA LYS A 31 13.16 -17.33 0.44
C LYS A 31 12.44 -18.40 -0.37
N ASP A 32 11.11 -18.44 -0.27
CA ASP A 32 10.30 -19.48 -0.89
C ASP A 32 10.00 -19.17 -2.37
N ALA A 33 10.29 -17.95 -2.83
CA ALA A 33 10.17 -17.50 -4.22
C ALA A 33 8.80 -17.80 -4.87
N VAL A 34 7.72 -17.73 -4.08
CA VAL A 34 6.36 -18.07 -4.52
C VAL A 34 5.77 -17.08 -5.52
N ASN A 35 6.35 -15.88 -5.67
CA ASN A 35 5.98 -14.87 -6.65
C ASN A 35 7.18 -13.97 -7.02
N GLY A 36 7.18 -13.42 -8.24
CA GLY A 36 8.17 -12.45 -8.71
C GLY A 36 7.68 -11.02 -8.53
N PHE A 37 8.12 -10.33 -7.48
CA PHE A 37 7.81 -8.91 -7.25
C PHE A 37 8.75 -8.02 -8.05
N LEU A 38 8.25 -7.33 -9.08
CA LEU A 38 9.09 -6.56 -10.01
C LEU A 38 9.16 -5.07 -9.67
N PHE A 39 8.01 -4.42 -9.53
CA PHE A 39 7.90 -2.98 -9.25
C PHE A 39 6.53 -2.65 -8.65
N GLN A 40 6.43 -1.47 -8.03
CA GLN A 40 5.16 -0.85 -7.71
C GLN A 40 4.90 0.27 -8.71
N LEU A 41 3.75 0.21 -9.39
CA LEU A 41 3.37 1.22 -10.38
C LEU A 41 3.33 2.61 -9.75
N ALA A 42 4.03 3.57 -10.36
CA ALA A 42 3.90 4.97 -9.99
C ALA A 42 2.48 5.46 -10.29
N LYS A 43 1.99 6.38 -9.46
CA LYS A 43 0.75 7.09 -9.75
C LYS A 43 0.98 8.07 -10.90
N LEU A 44 0.54 7.70 -12.09
CA LEU A 44 0.56 8.57 -13.27
C LEU A 44 -0.83 9.15 -13.50
N GLY A 45 -0.90 10.45 -13.79
CA GLY A 45 -2.17 11.12 -14.07
C GLY A 45 -1.97 12.44 -14.80
N ILE A 46 -2.93 12.75 -15.67
CA ILE A 46 -3.05 14.04 -16.35
C ILE A 46 -4.40 14.61 -15.93
N TRP A 47 -4.38 15.84 -15.42
CA TRP A 47 -5.57 16.52 -14.93
C TRP A 47 -5.67 17.89 -15.57
N ASN A 48 -6.90 18.39 -15.70
CA ASN A 48 -7.14 19.76 -16.13
C ASN A 48 -6.59 20.72 -15.05
N LYS A 49 -5.91 21.80 -15.46
CA LYS A 49 -5.34 22.81 -14.54
C LYS A 49 -6.38 23.48 -13.63
N ASN A 50 -7.66 23.43 -14.01
CA ASN A 50 -8.77 24.00 -13.26
C ASN A 50 -9.39 22.98 -12.28
N VAL A 51 -8.87 21.75 -12.17
CA VAL A 51 -9.36 20.74 -11.22
C VAL A 51 -8.47 20.74 -9.98
N ASN A 52 -9.09 20.86 -8.81
CA ASN A 52 -8.45 20.80 -7.51
C ASN A 52 -8.89 19.55 -6.72
N GLY A 53 -8.13 19.21 -5.68
CA GLY A 53 -8.53 18.22 -4.67
C GLY A 53 -8.23 16.76 -5.01
N LEU A 54 -7.65 16.49 -6.18
CA LEU A 54 -7.12 15.16 -6.49
C LEU A 54 -5.90 14.88 -5.60
N TRP A 55 -5.82 13.67 -5.05
CA TRP A 55 -4.66 13.26 -4.25
C TRP A 55 -3.37 13.35 -5.06
N GLU A 56 -2.30 13.84 -4.44
CA GLU A 56 -0.95 13.78 -5.03
C GLU A 56 -0.46 12.32 -5.06
N ASN A 57 -0.50 11.65 -3.90
CA ASN A 57 -0.15 10.24 -3.71
C ASN A 57 -1.40 9.43 -3.34
N SER A 58 -1.56 8.24 -3.92
CA SER A 58 -2.68 7.34 -3.60
C SER A 58 -2.21 6.23 -2.65
N PRO A 59 -2.60 6.25 -1.35
CA PRO A 59 -2.20 5.21 -0.39
C PRO A 59 -2.83 3.84 -0.69
N VAL A 60 -3.88 3.82 -1.50
CA VAL A 60 -4.58 2.62 -1.99
C VAL A 60 -4.90 2.79 -3.48
N GLN A 61 -5.20 1.70 -4.18
CA GLN A 61 -5.64 1.78 -5.58
C GLN A 61 -7.08 2.32 -5.67
N ALA A 62 -7.23 3.63 -5.62
CA ALA A 62 -8.50 4.33 -5.75
C ALA A 62 -8.32 5.72 -6.37
N ASN A 63 -9.38 6.19 -7.03
CA ASN A 63 -9.57 7.57 -7.45
C ASN A 63 -10.55 8.23 -6.48
N ASP A 64 -10.04 8.76 -5.38
CA ASP A 64 -10.87 9.50 -4.43
C ASP A 64 -11.29 10.84 -5.02
N LEU A 65 -12.59 11.11 -4.99
CA LEU A 65 -13.21 12.33 -5.52
C LEU A 65 -13.88 13.17 -4.42
N THR A 66 -13.83 12.74 -3.15
CA THR A 66 -14.54 13.43 -2.06
C THR A 66 -14.10 14.88 -1.89
N GLY A 67 -12.83 15.20 -2.16
CA GLY A 67 -12.30 16.57 -2.12
C GLY A 67 -12.25 17.29 -3.46
N VAL A 68 -12.71 16.67 -4.56
CA VAL A 68 -12.47 17.16 -5.92
C VAL A 68 -13.48 18.23 -6.33
N SER A 69 -12.98 19.33 -6.89
CA SER A 69 -13.82 20.42 -7.39
C SER A 69 -13.19 21.15 -8.58
N TRP A 70 -14.00 21.93 -9.28
CA TRP A 70 -13.54 22.87 -10.30
C TRP A 70 -13.21 24.22 -9.65
N ASN A 71 -12.10 24.81 -10.08
CA ASN A 71 -11.75 26.20 -9.79
C ASN A 71 -12.62 27.10 -10.66
N ASN A 72 -13.26 28.07 -10.02
CA ASN A 72 -13.96 29.16 -10.69
C ASN A 72 -12.96 30.15 -11.30
#